data_AF-A0A318CN50-F1
#
_entry.id   AF-A0A318CN50-F1
#
_cell.length_a   1.000
_cell.length_b   1.000
_cell.length_c   1.000
_cell.angle_alpha   90.00
_cell.angle_beta   90.00
_cell.angle_gamma   90.00
#
_symmetry.space_group_name_H-M   'P 1'
#
loop_
_entity.id
_entity.type
_entity.pdbx_description
1 polymer ?
#
loop_
_entity_poly.entity_id
_entity_poly.type
_entity_poly.pdbx_seq_one_letter_code
_entity_poly.pdbx_strand_id
1 'polypeptide(L)'
;MVDKRSASTNKGKVKFTGKKDRTRGQDHGRGHADYPVIKAMYRLALEYTERVKSFPRDTRFILGDRILNNCYDILEGLIEARYTKEKERVLRRLNLQLEKLRFQTRFCLDVKVLSAKKYGHICEMINDVGKMIGGWLKSLR
;
A
#
# COMPACT_ATOMS: atom_id res chain seq x y z
N MET A 1 -20.21 81.61 -7.75
CA MET A 1 -21.09 80.42 -7.75
C MET A 1 -20.60 79.55 -8.88
N VAL A 2 -19.92 78.41 -8.76
CA VAL A 2 -19.65 77.40 -7.71
C VAL A 2 -18.28 76.79 -8.11
N ASP A 3 -17.21 76.93 -7.33
CA ASP A 3 -16.66 75.96 -6.36
C ASP A 3 -16.10 74.62 -6.92
N LYS A 4 -14.77 74.48 -6.77
CA LYS A 4 -13.99 73.32 -6.28
C LYS A 4 -13.62 72.11 -7.18
N ARG A 5 -12.28 72.00 -7.31
CA ARG A 5 -11.38 70.87 -6.93
C ARG A 5 -10.94 69.85 -7.99
N SER A 6 -9.72 70.10 -8.46
CA SER A 6 -8.53 69.21 -8.46
C SER A 6 -8.72 67.70 -8.28
N ALA A 7 -8.22 66.91 -9.23
CA ALA A 7 -7.74 65.55 -9.00
C ALA A 7 -6.37 65.35 -9.68
N SER A 8 -5.37 65.13 -8.82
CA SER A 8 -3.96 64.87 -9.10
C SER A 8 -3.77 63.37 -9.30
N THR A 9 -3.12 62.97 -10.39
CA THR A 9 -2.71 61.59 -10.64
C THR A 9 -1.25 61.43 -10.24
N ASN A 10 -0.98 60.82 -9.08
CA ASN A 10 0.30 60.12 -8.89
C ASN A 10 0.30 59.07 -7.76
N LYS A 11 1.01 57.97 -8.04
CA LYS A 11 1.62 56.96 -7.14
C LYS A 11 0.71 55.98 -6.38
N GLY A 12 0.82 54.71 -6.77
CA GLY A 12 0.48 53.55 -5.93
C GLY A 12 1.44 52.38 -6.18
N LYS A 13 2.52 52.30 -5.38
CA LYS A 13 3.43 51.14 -5.27
C LYS A 13 2.64 49.90 -4.85
N VAL A 14 2.71 48.81 -5.59
CA VAL A 14 2.23 47.50 -5.13
C VAL A 14 3.32 46.85 -4.28
N LYS A 15 3.05 46.73 -2.98
CA LYS A 15 3.87 46.01 -1.99
C LYS A 15 3.66 44.50 -2.18
N PHE A 16 4.69 43.77 -2.59
CA PHE A 16 4.75 42.31 -2.37
C PHE A 16 5.25 42.07 -0.95
N THR A 17 4.32 41.78 -0.03
CA THR A 17 4.63 41.28 1.31
C THR A 17 4.45 39.77 1.32
N GLY A 18 5.43 39.08 1.88
CA GLY A 18 5.57 37.63 1.76
C GLY A 18 4.50 36.82 2.49
N LYS A 19 4.21 35.66 1.93
CA LYS A 19 3.91 34.46 2.71
C LYS A 19 4.76 33.33 2.11
N LYS A 20 5.84 33.01 2.82
CA LYS A 20 6.76 31.92 2.50
C LYS A 20 5.99 30.63 2.77
N ASP A 21 5.28 30.14 1.75
CA ASP A 21 4.52 28.91 1.84
C ASP A 21 5.50 27.76 2.04
N ARG A 22 5.53 27.22 3.26
CA ARG A 22 6.30 26.02 3.60
C ARG A 22 5.51 24.82 3.10
N THR A 23 5.50 24.61 1.79
CA THR A 23 5.24 23.28 1.27
C THR A 23 6.40 22.41 1.72
N ARG A 24 6.15 21.62 2.77
CA ARG A 24 6.99 20.50 3.19
C ARG A 24 7.46 19.79 1.93
N GLY A 25 8.76 19.88 1.66
CA GLY A 25 9.42 19.02 0.68
C GLY A 25 9.05 17.59 1.03
N GLN A 26 8.25 16.98 0.17
CA GLN A 26 8.03 15.55 0.24
C GLN A 26 9.39 14.92 -0.09
N ASP A 27 9.89 14.16 0.87
CA ASP A 27 11.09 13.36 0.78
C ASP A 27 10.92 12.34 -0.35
N HIS A 28 11.55 12.59 -1.49
CA HIS A 28 11.42 11.81 -2.73
C HIS A 28 12.45 10.68 -2.85
N GLY A 29 13.13 10.23 -1.78
CA GLY A 29 14.31 9.39 -2.01
C GLY A 29 14.77 8.41 -0.94
N ARG A 30 14.16 8.34 0.25
CA ARG A 30 14.55 7.33 1.25
C ARG A 30 13.31 6.83 1.99
N GLY A 31 13.01 5.53 1.89
CA GLY A 31 11.96 4.93 2.73
C GLY A 31 11.17 3.74 2.18
N HIS A 32 11.66 2.97 1.19
CA HIS A 32 11.13 1.60 1.04
C HIS A 32 11.50 0.71 2.25
N ALA A 33 12.51 1.12 3.04
CA ALA A 33 13.01 0.39 4.20
C ALA A 33 12.14 0.50 5.47
N ASP A 34 11.26 1.50 5.58
CA ASP A 34 10.72 1.90 6.90
C ASP A 34 9.31 1.37 7.22
N TYR A 35 8.74 0.50 6.38
CA TYR A 35 7.47 -0.17 6.68
C TYR A 35 7.65 -1.69 6.72
N PRO A 36 7.81 -2.28 7.92
CA PRO A 36 7.98 -3.72 8.11
C PRO A 36 6.91 -4.56 7.39
N VAL A 37 5.66 -4.08 7.37
CA VAL A 37 4.53 -4.75 6.71
C VAL A 37 4.69 -4.86 5.19
N ILE A 38 5.21 -3.81 4.53
CA ILE A 38 5.42 -3.82 3.08
C ILE A 38 6.57 -4.76 2.74
N LYS A 39 7.64 -4.72 3.53
CA LYS A 39 8.78 -5.64 3.36
C LYS A 39 8.38 -7.10 3.58
N ALA A 40 7.54 -7.37 4.58
CA ALA A 40 7.01 -8.71 4.83
C ALA A 40 6.12 -9.19 3.67
N MET A 41 5.22 -8.33 3.18
CA MET A 41 4.37 -8.66 2.04
C MET A 41 5.17 -8.88 0.76
N TYR A 42 6.20 -8.07 0.50
CA TYR A 42 7.10 -8.25 -0.63
C TYR A 42 7.82 -9.60 -0.58
N ARG A 43 8.33 -10.00 0.59
CA ARG A 43 8.94 -11.33 0.79
C ARG A 43 7.93 -12.45 0.56
N LEU A 44 6.69 -12.29 1.02
CA LEU A 44 5.62 -13.25 0.76
C LEU A 44 5.31 -13.39 -0.73
N ALA A 45 5.26 -12.28 -1.46
CA ALA A 45 5.06 -12.30 -2.92
C ALA A 45 6.20 -13.03 -3.65
N LEU A 46 7.46 -12.80 -3.25
CA LEU A 46 8.61 -13.54 -3.79
C LEU A 46 8.51 -15.05 -3.52
N GLU A 47 8.14 -15.43 -2.30
CA GLU A 47 7.95 -16.83 -1.93
C GLU A 47 6.90 -17.50 -2.83
N TYR A 48 5.76 -16.84 -3.04
CA TYR A 48 4.72 -17.35 -3.95
C TYR A 48 5.20 -17.47 -5.39
N THR A 49 5.93 -16.49 -5.91
CA THR A 49 6.49 -16.55 -7.28
C THR A 49 7.34 -17.80 -7.47
N GLU A 50 8.20 -18.15 -6.50
CA GLU A 50 9.00 -19.37 -6.60
C GLU A 50 8.18 -20.65 -6.43
N ARG A 51 7.12 -20.64 -5.62
CA ARG A 51 6.24 -21.81 -5.48
C ARG A 51 5.41 -22.06 -6.75
N VAL A 52 4.85 -21.02 -7.35
CA VAL A 52 4.02 -21.12 -8.55
C VAL A 52 4.81 -21.69 -9.75
N LYS A 53 6.11 -21.41 -9.86
CA LYS A 53 6.99 -22.03 -10.87
C LYS A 53 7.04 -23.56 -10.77
N SER A 54 6.79 -24.12 -9.59
CA SER A 54 6.78 -25.57 -9.37
C SER A 54 5.42 -26.24 -9.62
N PHE A 55 4.36 -25.47 -9.89
CA PHE A 55 3.02 -26.04 -10.11
C PHE A 55 2.94 -26.75 -11.47
N PRO A 56 2.16 -27.84 -11.60
CA PRO A 56 1.82 -28.42 -12.89
C PRO A 56 1.23 -27.39 -13.84
N ARG A 57 1.50 -27.52 -15.15
CA ARG A 57 1.14 -26.51 -16.18
C ARG A 57 -0.34 -26.11 -16.09
N ASP A 58 -1.24 -27.09 -15.98
CA ASP A 58 -2.69 -26.86 -16.00
C ASP A 58 -3.18 -26.03 -14.80
N THR A 59 -2.67 -26.34 -13.60
CA THR A 59 -3.00 -25.60 -12.37
C THR A 59 -2.27 -24.27 -12.23
N ARG A 60 -1.09 -24.14 -12.85
CA ARG A 60 -0.24 -22.94 -12.73
C ARG A 60 -0.93 -21.70 -13.31
N PHE A 61 -1.54 -21.83 -14.49
CA PHE A 61 -2.19 -20.70 -15.13
C PHE A 61 -3.41 -20.20 -14.37
N ILE A 62 -4.19 -21.10 -13.78
CA ILE A 62 -5.44 -20.73 -13.11
C ILE A 62 -5.18 -20.30 -11.66
N LEU A 63 -4.47 -21.13 -10.88
CA LEU A 63 -4.27 -20.90 -9.45
C LEU A 63 -3.08 -19.98 -9.20
N GLY A 64 -1.98 -20.19 -9.94
CA GLY A 64 -0.77 -19.40 -9.78
C GLY A 64 -1.00 -17.93 -10.09
N ASP A 65 -1.59 -17.63 -11.24
CA ASP A 65 -1.92 -16.25 -11.63
C ASP A 65 -2.84 -15.57 -10.61
N ARG A 66 -3.91 -16.24 -10.20
CA ARG A 66 -4.87 -15.69 -9.22
C ARG A 66 -4.25 -15.42 -7.86
N ILE A 67 -3.29 -16.24 -7.42
CA ILE A 67 -2.56 -16.04 -6.17
C ILE A 67 -1.60 -14.87 -6.29
N LEU A 68 -0.81 -14.82 -7.37
CA LEU A 68 0.16 -13.75 -7.59
C LEU A 68 -0.52 -12.39 -7.72
N ASN A 69 -1.62 -12.30 -8.46
CA ASN A 69 -2.41 -11.07 -8.57
C ASN A 69 -2.91 -10.61 -7.19
N ASN A 70 -3.43 -11.52 -6.35
CA ASN A 70 -3.85 -11.17 -4.99
C ASN A 70 -2.65 -10.70 -4.13
N CYS A 71 -1.47 -11.32 -4.27
CA CYS A 71 -0.26 -10.85 -3.58
C CYS A 71 0.14 -9.43 -4.02
N TYR A 72 0.07 -9.13 -5.32
CA TYR A 72 0.40 -7.81 -5.86
C TYR A 72 -0.63 -6.76 -5.44
N ASP A 73 -1.93 -7.08 -5.50
CA ASP A 73 -3.00 -6.20 -5.02
C ASP A 73 -2.81 -5.81 -3.54
N ILE A 74 -2.43 -6.77 -2.70
CA ILE A 74 -2.15 -6.51 -1.28
C ILE A 74 -0.92 -5.61 -1.14
N LEU A 75 0.16 -5.88 -1.88
CA LEU A 75 1.38 -5.10 -1.83
C LEU A 75 1.15 -3.65 -2.28
N GLU A 76 0.48 -3.46 -3.41
CA GLU A 76 0.11 -2.15 -3.96
C GLU A 76 -0.81 -1.39 -3.00
N GLY A 77 -1.81 -2.07 -2.43
CA GLY A 77 -2.69 -1.47 -1.45
C GLY A 77 -1.97 -1.06 -0.16
N LEU A 78 -0.96 -1.81 0.30
CA LEU A 78 -0.14 -1.40 1.44
C LEU A 78 0.69 -0.15 1.11
N ILE A 79 1.16 -0.02 -0.13
CA ILE A 79 1.84 1.18 -0.61
C ILE A 79 0.84 2.35 -0.63
N GLU A 80 -0.36 2.15 -1.19
CA GLU A 80 -1.46 3.14 -1.22
C GLU A 80 -1.81 3.62 0.20
N ALA A 81 -1.93 2.70 1.16
CA ALA A 81 -2.22 2.98 2.56
C ALA A 81 -1.21 3.94 3.21
N ARG A 82 0.03 4.02 2.71
CA ARG A 82 1.02 4.99 3.21
C ARG A 82 0.68 6.42 2.85
N TYR A 83 0.19 6.64 1.63
CA TYR A 83 0.02 7.98 1.06
C TYR A 83 -1.41 8.51 1.18
N THR A 84 -2.38 7.64 1.48
CA THR A 84 -3.77 8.06 1.68
C THR A 84 -4.02 8.60 3.09
N LYS A 85 -5.05 9.46 3.20
CA LYS A 85 -5.62 9.89 4.50
C LYS A 85 -6.59 8.84 5.05
N GLU A 86 -7.27 8.09 4.19
CA GLU A 86 -8.26 7.05 4.55
C GLU A 86 -7.60 5.68 4.82
N LYS A 87 -6.55 5.66 5.64
CA LYS A 87 -5.73 4.47 5.86
C LYS A 87 -6.52 3.28 6.40
N GLU A 88 -7.44 3.54 7.33
CA GLU A 88 -8.24 2.50 7.97
C GLU A 88 -9.07 1.70 6.94
N ARG A 89 -9.73 2.41 6.02
CA ARG A 89 -10.55 1.79 4.97
C ARG A 89 -9.70 0.88 4.08
N VAL A 90 -8.54 1.36 3.66
CA VAL A 90 -7.62 0.58 2.82
C VAL A 90 -7.10 -0.64 3.58
N LEU A 91 -6.62 -0.47 4.82
CA LEU A 91 -6.09 -1.58 5.62
C LEU A 91 -7.16 -2.66 5.93
N ARG A 92 -8.42 -2.29 6.17
CA ARG A 92 -9.52 -3.25 6.34
C ARG A 92 -9.76 -4.06 5.06
N ARG A 93 -9.74 -3.40 3.89
CA ARG A 93 -9.83 -4.06 2.58
C ARG A 93 -8.68 -5.05 2.39
N LEU A 94 -7.45 -4.67 2.72
CA LEU A 94 -6.27 -5.53 2.59
C LEU A 94 -6.31 -6.72 3.54
N ASN A 95 -6.83 -6.54 4.75
CA ASN A 95 -7.03 -7.65 5.68
C ASN A 95 -7.97 -8.71 5.09
N LEU A 96 -9.06 -8.28 4.41
CA LEU A 96 -9.95 -9.21 3.71
C LEU A 96 -9.24 -9.94 2.55
N GLN A 97 -8.40 -9.24 1.78
CA GLN A 97 -7.63 -9.88 0.70
C GLN A 97 -6.63 -10.91 1.25
N LEU A 98 -6.04 -10.63 2.41
CA LEU A 98 -5.16 -11.56 3.11
C LEU A 98 -5.92 -12.83 3.57
N GLU A 99 -7.17 -12.69 4.03
CA GLU A 99 -8.01 -13.86 4.31
C GLU A 99 -8.26 -14.71 3.05
N LYS A 100 -8.57 -14.07 1.92
CA LYS A 100 -8.71 -14.80 0.64
C LYS A 100 -7.42 -15.54 0.29
N LEU A 101 -6.26 -14.91 0.52
CA LEU A 101 -4.97 -15.54 0.29
C LEU A 101 -4.79 -16.79 1.16
N ARG A 102 -5.20 -16.78 2.44
CA ARG A 102 -5.16 -17.97 3.30
C ARG A 102 -5.97 -19.15 2.73
N PHE A 103 -7.18 -18.88 2.26
CA PHE A 103 -8.03 -19.92 1.65
C PHE A 103 -7.45 -20.42 0.34
N GLN A 104 -6.86 -19.54 -0.48
CA GLN A 104 -6.15 -19.94 -1.70
C GLN A 104 -4.94 -20.83 -1.37
N THR A 105 -4.16 -20.52 -0.33
CA THR A 105 -3.05 -21.38 0.12
C THR A 105 -3.54 -22.75 0.59
N ARG A 106 -4.66 -22.78 1.33
CA ARG A 106 -5.26 -24.03 1.80
C ARG A 106 -5.72 -24.88 0.62
N PHE A 107 -6.36 -24.26 -0.37
CA PHE A 107 -6.75 -24.93 -1.59
C PHE A 107 -5.56 -25.56 -2.32
N CYS A 108 -4.41 -24.85 -2.40
CA CYS A 108 -3.18 -25.40 -2.97
C CYS A 108 -2.66 -26.66 -2.26
N LEU A 109 -2.85 -26.75 -0.94
CA LEU A 109 -2.55 -27.97 -0.19
C LEU A 109 -3.52 -29.09 -0.57
N ASP A 110 -4.81 -28.80 -0.62
CA ASP A 110 -5.87 -29.79 -0.89
C ASP A 110 -5.75 -30.39 -2.31
N VAL A 111 -5.40 -29.57 -3.31
CA VAL A 111 -5.10 -30.05 -4.69
C VAL A 111 -3.68 -30.59 -4.86
N LYS A 112 -2.92 -30.72 -3.76
CA LYS A 112 -1.57 -31.31 -3.71
C LYS A 112 -0.52 -30.62 -4.60
N VAL A 113 -0.71 -29.34 -4.95
CA VAL A 113 0.33 -28.55 -5.63
C VAL A 113 1.34 -27.97 -4.64
N LEU A 114 1.01 -27.97 -3.35
CA LEU A 114 1.85 -27.51 -2.26
C LEU A 114 2.04 -28.61 -1.20
N SER A 115 3.27 -28.84 -0.76
CA SER A 115 3.54 -29.79 0.33
C SER A 115 3.17 -29.19 1.70
N ALA A 116 2.82 -30.03 2.67
CA ALA A 116 2.47 -29.59 4.03
C ALA A 116 3.55 -28.71 4.68
N LYS A 117 4.83 -29.03 4.47
CA LYS A 117 5.96 -28.21 4.95
C LYS A 117 5.95 -26.80 4.34
N LYS A 118 5.75 -26.68 3.02
CA LYS A 118 5.70 -25.38 2.33
C LYS A 118 4.44 -24.61 2.73
N TYR A 119 3.31 -25.30 2.88
CA TYR A 119 2.07 -24.73 3.38
C TYR A 119 2.25 -24.08 4.76
N GLY A 120 2.85 -24.78 5.72
CA GLY A 120 3.13 -24.25 7.05
C GLY A 120 3.96 -22.96 7.00
N HIS A 121 5.06 -22.96 6.24
CA HIS A 121 5.91 -21.79 6.06
C HIS A 121 5.14 -20.59 5.49
N ILE A 122 4.33 -20.80 4.44
CA ILE A 122 3.53 -19.71 3.84
C ILE A 122 2.47 -19.20 4.83
N CYS A 123 1.82 -20.09 5.57
CA CYS A 123 0.84 -19.69 6.59
C CYS A 123 1.45 -18.81 7.68
N GLU A 124 2.67 -19.12 8.13
CA GLU A 124 3.41 -18.28 9.08
C GLU A 124 3.67 -16.88 8.51
N MET A 125 4.17 -16.80 7.27
CA MET A 125 4.42 -15.53 6.59
C MET A 125 3.13 -14.70 6.43
N ILE A 126 2.02 -15.33 6.05
CA ILE A 126 0.70 -14.66 5.96
C ILE A 126 0.27 -14.14 7.34
N ASN A 127 0.43 -14.94 8.38
CA ASN A 127 0.06 -14.54 9.74
C ASN A 127 0.87 -13.36 10.24
N ASP A 128 2.16 -13.30 9.93
CA ASP A 128 3.01 -12.17 10.30
C ASP A 128 2.62 -10.89 9.57
N VAL A 129 2.31 -10.96 8.27
CA VAL A 129 1.73 -9.82 7.53
C VAL A 129 0.42 -9.37 8.19
N GLY A 130 -0.46 -10.30 8.55
CA GLY A 130 -1.74 -10.00 9.21
C GLY A 130 -1.57 -9.32 10.57
N LYS A 131 -0.63 -9.78 11.41
CA LYS A 131 -0.29 -9.12 12.68
C LYS A 131 0.19 -7.69 12.45
N MET A 132 1.02 -7.46 11.44
CA MET A 132 1.53 -6.13 11.12
C MET A 132 0.43 -5.19 10.60
N ILE A 133 -0.47 -5.67 9.73
CA ILE A 133 -1.66 -4.90 9.30
C ILE A 133 -2.56 -4.57 10.49
N GLY A 134 -2.83 -5.55 11.36
CA GLY A 134 -3.62 -5.36 12.57
C GLY A 134 -2.99 -4.38 13.56
N GLY A 135 -1.67 -4.43 13.71
CA GLY A 135 -0.90 -3.46 14.50
C GLY A 135 -1.02 -2.04 13.95
N TRP A 136 -0.94 -1.89 12.63
CA TRP A 136 -1.12 -0.60 11.96
C TRP A 136 -2.56 -0.07 12.13
N LEU A 137 -3.58 -0.93 11.99
CA LEU A 137 -4.97 -0.54 12.27
C LEU A 137 -5.17 -0.06 13.71
N LYS A 138 -4.53 -0.72 14.68
CA LYS A 138 -4.60 -0.31 16.09
C LYS A 138 -3.92 1.03 16.35
N SER A 139 -2.84 1.36 15.64
CA SER A 139 -2.14 2.64 15.79
C SER A 139 -2.86 3.83 15.15
N LEU A 140 -3.94 3.59 14.40
CA LEU A 140 -4.78 4.65 13.82
C LEU A 140 -5.93 5.06 14.75
N ARG A 141 -6.16 4.31 15.83
CA ARG A 141 -7.12 4.63 16.89
C ARG A 141 -6.44 5.42 17.98
#